data_AF-A0A386UKL6-F1
#
_entry.id   AF-A0A386UKL6-F1
#
_cell.length_a   1.000
_cell.length_b   1.000
_cell.length_c   1.000
_cell.angle_alpha   90.00
_cell.angle_beta   90.00
_cell.angle_gamma   90.00
#
_symmetry.space_group_name_H-M   'P 1'
#
loop_
_entity.id
_entity.type
_entity.pdbx_description
1 polymer ?
#
loop_
_entity_poly.entity_id
_entity_poly.type
_entity_poly.pdbx_seq_one_letter_code
_entity_poly.pdbx_strand_id
1 'polypeptide(L)' 'MKATRDEQTFTLASEGWSEVYPIEELPKWLAFYLGLREKHPRVAVFYDPIIAALESIMDKPVRQPA' A
#
# COMPACT_ATOMS: atom_id res chain seq x y z
N MET A 1 -6.09 4.65 -6.38
CA MET A 1 -5.04 4.73 -5.36
C MET A 1 -3.70 4.47 -6.02
N LYS A 2 -2.64 5.16 -5.59
CA LYS A 2 -1.29 5.00 -6.14
C LYS A 2 -0.33 4.78 -4.98
N ALA A 3 0.41 3.68 -5.02
CA ALA A 3 1.51 3.45 -4.10
C ALA A 3 2.82 3.56 -4.88
N THR A 4 3.82 4.21 -4.29
CA THR A 4 5.19 4.25 -4.80
C THR A 4 6.13 3.85 -3.68
N ARG A 5 7.20 3.10 -3.98
CA ARG A 5 8.24 2.81 -3.00
C ARG A 5 9.59 3.34 -3.45
N ASP A 6 10.35 3.78 -2.46
CA ASP A 6 11.76 4.09 -2.50
C ASP A 6 12.52 3.00 -1.76
N GLU A 7 13.85 3.12 -1.66
CA GLU A 7 14.70 2.13 -1.01
C GLU A 7 14.44 1.99 0.50
N GLN A 8 13.86 3.03 1.14
CA GLN A 8 13.65 3.10 2.59
C GLN A 8 12.21 3.41 3.02
N THR A 9 11.38 3.91 2.11
CA THR A 9 10.02 4.36 2.42
C THR A 9 9.05 3.98 1.31
N PHE A 10 7.75 3.98 1.62
CA PHE A 10 6.71 3.92 0.61
C PHE A 10 5.70 5.05 0.83
N THR A 11 5.22 5.61 -0.27
CA THR A 11 4.22 6.67 -0.29
C THR A 11 2.90 6.09 -0.75
N LEU A 12 1.85 6.28 0.05
CA LEU A 12 0.47 6.02 -0.33
C LEU A 12 -0.20 7.34 -0.70
N ALA A 13 -0.64 7.44 -1.96
CA ALA A 13 -1.38 8.58 -2.46
C ALA A 13 -2.79 8.17 -2.90
N SER A 14 -3.77 8.97 -2.49
CA SER A 14 -5.16 8.90 -2.96
C SER A 14 -5.65 10.28 -3.42
N GLU A 15 -6.90 10.36 -3.86
CA GLU A 15 -7.51 11.57 -4.41
C GLU A 15 -7.78 12.62 -3.30
N GLY A 16 -6.71 13.28 -2.85
CA GLY A 16 -6.76 14.34 -1.84
C GLY A 16 -5.83 14.15 -0.64
N TRP A 17 -5.11 13.03 -0.56
CA TRP A 17 -4.10 12.81 0.49
C TRP A 17 -2.91 12.03 -0.03
N SER A 18 -1.75 12.25 0.60
CA SER A 18 -0.51 11.54 0.32
C SER A 18 0.27 11.41 1.62
N GLU A 19 0.58 10.18 2.00
CA GLU A 19 1.31 9.89 3.23
C GLU A 19 2.52 9.01 2.93
N VAL A 20 3.62 9.28 3.64
CA VAL A 20 4.89 8.58 3.51
C VAL A 20 5.12 7.74 4.75
N TYR A 21 5.43 6.47 4.56
CA TYR A 21 5.63 5.48 5.60
C TYR A 21 6.97 4.76 5.41
N PRO A 22 7.58 4.20 6.47
CA PRO A 22 8.79 3.40 6.36
C PRO A 22 8.54 2.08 5.62
N ILE A 23 9.47 1.63 4.78
CA ILE A 23 9.32 0.37 4.03
C ILE A 23 9.27 -0.86 4.95
N GLU A 24 9.86 -0.77 6.15
CA GLU A 24 9.79 -1.80 7.19
C GLU A 24 8.35 -2.02 7.70
N GLU A 25 7.48 -1.03 7.56
CA GLU A 25 6.08 -1.13 7.95
C GLU A 25 5.18 -1.64 6.81
N LEU A 26 5.69 -1.69 5.58
CA LEU A 26 4.95 -2.19 4.42
C LEU A 26 4.28 -3.55 4.67
N PRO A 27 4.97 -4.61 5.13
CA PRO A 27 4.32 -5.89 5.40
C PRO A 27 3.30 -5.82 6.54
N LYS A 28 3.50 -4.91 7.52
CA LYS A 28 2.55 -4.71 8.63
C LYS A 28 1.25 -4.08 8.12
N TRP A 29 1.36 -3.06 7.27
CA TRP A 29 0.21 -2.41 6.65
C TRP A 29 -0.56 -3.36 5.75
N LEU A 30 0.13 -4.17 4.94
CA LEU A 30 -0.52 -5.17 4.09
C LEU A 30 -1.31 -6.19 4.93
N ALA A 31 -0.70 -6.75 5.99
CA ALA A 31 -1.38 -7.67 6.90
C ALA A 31 -2.58 -7.01 7.61
N PHE A 32 -2.45 -5.73 7.99
CA PHE A 32 -3.52 -4.96 8.60
C PHE A 32 -4.72 -4.80 7.67
N TYR A 33 -4.50 -4.38 6.42
CA TYR A 33 -5.60 -4.21 5.45
C TYR A 33 -6.23 -5.54 5.02
N LEU A 34 -5.44 -6.61 4.90
CA LEU A 34 -5.99 -7.96 4.67
C LEU A 34 -6.89 -8.39 5.83
N GLY A 35 -6.46 -8.18 7.07
CA GLY A 35 -7.29 -8.46 8.25
C GLY A 35 -8.55 -7.60 8.31
N LEU A 36 -8.48 -6.33 7.89
CA LEU A 36 -9.67 -5.47 7.77
C LEU A 36 -10.63 -5.96 6.69
N ARG A 37 -10.12 -6.41 5.54
CA ARG A 37 -10.91 -6.99 4.45
C ARG A 37 -11.69 -8.23 4.92
N GLU A 38 -11.04 -9.11 5.69
CA GLU A 38 -11.69 -10.31 6.25
C GLU A 38 -12.72 -9.96 7.33
N LYS A 39 -12.40 -9.01 8.22
CA LYS A 39 -13.30 -8.59 9.31
C LYS A 39 -14.48 -7.74 8.84
N HIS A 40 -14.30 -6.97 7.77
CA HIS A 40 -15.27 -6.00 7.28
C HIS A 40 -15.55 -6.18 5.77
N PRO A 41 -16.21 -7.29 5.37
CA PRO A 41 -16.46 -7.60 3.96
C PRO A 41 -17.33 -6.55 3.25
N ARG A 42 -18.16 -5.80 3.98
CA ARG A 42 -18.98 -4.70 3.40
C ARG A 42 -18.15 -3.53 2.87
N VAL A 43 -16.99 -3.27 3.45
CA VAL A 43 -16.09 -2.16 3.05
C VAL A 43 -14.79 -2.67 2.45
N ALA A 44 -14.67 -3.97 2.21
CA ALA A 44 -13.55 -4.61 1.54
C ALA A 44 -13.18 -3.90 0.22
N VAL A 45 -14.20 -3.49 -0.55
CA VAL A 45 -14.04 -2.76 -1.82
C VAL A 45 -13.21 -1.47 -1.70
N PHE A 46 -13.19 -0.83 -0.54
CA PHE A 46 -12.35 0.35 -0.29
C PHE A 46 -10.90 -0.02 0.05
N TYR A 47 -10.67 -1.23 0.60
CA TYR A 47 -9.36 -1.74 0.96
C TYR A 47 -8.67 -2.51 -0.19
N ASP A 48 -9.42 -3.17 -1.07
CA ASP A 48 -8.90 -3.87 -2.26
C ASP A 48 -7.92 -3.00 -3.09
N PRO A 49 -8.19 -1.73 -3.43
CA PRO A 49 -7.23 -0.89 -4.14
C PRO A 49 -5.99 -0.52 -3.30
N ILE A 50 -6.09 -0.51 -1.97
CA ILE A 50 -4.95 -0.28 -1.06
C ILE A 50 -4.04 -1.50 -1.05
N ILE A 51 -4.63 -2.67 -0.85
CA ILE A 51 -3.96 -3.97 -0.82
C ILE A 51 -3.24 -4.20 -2.15
N ALA A 52 -3.93 -4.04 -3.28
CA ALA A 52 -3.33 -4.20 -4.60
C ALA A 52 -2.17 -3.22 -4.85
N ALA A 53 -2.28 -1.98 -4.34
CA ALA A 53 -1.21 -1.01 -4.46
C ALA A 53 0.01 -1.39 -3.61
N LEU A 54 -0.21 -1.84 -2.37
CA LEU A 54 0.84 -2.33 -1.45
C LEU A 54 1.53 -3.59 -2.00
N GLU A 55 0.77 -4.56 -2.51
CA GLU A 55 1.32 -5.78 -3.13
C GLU A 55 2.15 -5.44 -4.38
N SER A 56 1.66 -4.53 -5.23
CA SER A 56 2.38 -4.10 -6.44
C SER A 56 3.74 -3.46 -6.12
N ILE A 57 3.81 -2.62 -5.07
CA ILE A 57 5.08 -2.05 -4.64
C ILE A 57 5.93 -3.06 -3.88
N MET A 58 5.37 -4.12 -3.29
CA MET A 58 6.17 -5.18 -2.67
C MET A 58 6.87 -6.04 -3.74
N ASP A 59 6.12 -6.40 -4.79
CA ASP A 59 6.56 -7.24 -5.91
C ASP A 59 7.57 -6.53 -6.84
N LYS A 60 7.34 -5.25 -7.19
CA LYS A 60 8.21 -4.55 -8.16
C LYS A 60 9.39 -3.87 -7.49
N PRO A 61 10.65 -4.31 -7.69
CA PRO A 61 11.81 -3.57 -7.24
C PRO A 61 11.82 -2.18 -7.89
N VAL A 62 12.18 -1.18 -7.07
CA VAL A 62 12.33 0.25 -7.34
C VAL A 62 12.34 0.63 -8.82
N ARG A 63 11.40 1.48 -9.25
CA ARG A 63 11.54 2.22 -10.50
C ARG A 63 12.63 3.28 -10.28
N GLN A 64 13.88 2.93 -10.58
CA GLN A 64 14.95 3.90 -10.78
C GLN A 64 14.54 4.81 -11.95
N PRO A 65 14.41 6.12 -11.77
CA PRO A 65 14.49 7.03 -12.91
C PRO A 65 15.92 6.95 -13.47
N ALA A 66 16.02 6.72 -14.78
CA ALA A 66 17.26 6.78 -15.54
C ALA A 66 17.76 8.22 -15.69
#